data_AF-A0A6M4FXC5-F1
#
_entry.id   AF-A0A6M4FXC5-F1
#
_cell.length_a   1.000
_cell.length_b   1.000
_cell.length_c   1.000
_cell.angle_alpha   90.00
_cell.angle_beta   90.00
_cell.angle_gamma   90.00
#
_symmetry.space_group_name_H-M   'P 1'
#
loop_
_entity.id
_entity.type
_entity.pdbx_description
1 polymer ?
#
loop_
_entity_poly.entity_id
_entity_poly.type
_entity_poly.pdbx_seq_one_letter_code
_entity_poly.pdbx_strand_id
1 'polypeptide(L)'
;MMVSFKRKRLYRVGSRPLEVAVDDVKALAEAVWYRGYRPTRVELEQLRGVMSREEFQRALCVLELLSQYPVCRRETARHLQQLARYFHRELLGNDDTPVQGRYSPSKRWGLNDATGPLRKALLPLQTRTYADATGHQHGLSA
;
A
#
# COMPACT_ATOMS: atom_id res chain seq x y z
N MET A 1 -17.06 7.99 -18.65
CA MET A 1 -17.70 7.17 -17.59
C MET A 1 -16.97 7.39 -16.27
N MET A 2 -17.57 8.12 -15.32
CA MET A 2 -17.09 8.19 -13.93
C MET A 2 -17.37 6.85 -13.25
N VAL A 3 -16.43 5.91 -13.34
CA VAL A 3 -16.47 4.70 -12.53
C VAL A 3 -16.44 5.15 -11.06
N SER A 4 -17.45 4.80 -10.27
CA SER A 4 -17.58 5.23 -8.88
C SER A 4 -16.32 4.91 -8.08
N PHE A 5 -15.47 5.92 -7.88
CA PHE A 5 -14.15 5.80 -7.24
C PHE A 5 -14.23 5.29 -5.81
N LYS A 6 -15.37 5.51 -5.13
CA LYS A 6 -15.67 4.99 -3.79
C LYS A 6 -15.71 3.45 -3.73
N ARG A 7 -15.83 2.75 -4.87
CA ARG A 7 -15.75 1.29 -4.96
C ARG A 7 -14.34 0.76 -5.27
N LYS A 8 -13.37 1.61 -5.62
CA LYS A 8 -11.99 1.17 -5.85
C LYS A 8 -11.33 0.78 -4.53
N ARG A 9 -10.62 -0.36 -4.51
CA ARG A 9 -9.98 -0.93 -3.31
C ARG A 9 -9.09 0.09 -2.57
N LEU A 10 -8.39 0.96 -3.32
CA LEU A 10 -7.57 2.03 -2.76
C LEU A 10 -8.34 3.05 -1.91
N TYR A 11 -9.56 3.41 -2.31
CA TYR A 11 -10.38 4.36 -1.55
C TYR A 11 -10.76 3.78 -0.19
N ARG A 12 -11.18 2.51 -0.16
CA ARG A 12 -11.61 1.84 1.08
C ARG A 12 -10.49 1.75 2.10
N VAL A 13 -9.29 1.40 1.64
CA VAL A 13 -8.09 1.30 2.46
C VAL A 13 -7.74 2.61 3.17
N GLY A 14 -7.86 3.76 2.50
CA GLY A 14 -7.55 5.05 3.11
C GLY A 14 -8.70 5.67 3.90
N SER A 15 -9.95 5.28 3.62
CA SER A 15 -11.17 5.87 4.21
C SER A 15 -11.42 5.51 5.68
N ARG A 16 -10.63 4.60 6.24
CA ARG A 16 -10.79 4.10 7.62
C ARG A 16 -9.42 4.01 8.30
N PRO A 17 -9.38 4.05 9.64
CA PRO A 17 -8.15 3.74 10.38
C PRO A 17 -7.58 2.38 9.99
N LEU A 18 -6.25 2.29 9.91
CA LEU A 18 -5.55 1.10 9.40
C LEU A 18 -5.82 -0.17 10.22
N GLU A 19 -6.14 -0.03 11.51
CA GLU A 19 -6.48 -1.13 12.41
C GLU A 19 -7.83 -1.77 12.04
N VAL A 20 -8.72 -1.01 11.40
CA VAL A 20 -10.06 -1.45 11.00
C VAL A 20 -10.10 -1.86 9.53
N ALA A 21 -9.24 -1.28 8.69
CA ALA A 21 -9.19 -1.53 7.25
C ALA A 21 -8.50 -2.87 6.86
N VAL A 22 -8.29 -3.79 7.80
CA VAL A 22 -7.44 -4.98 7.60
C VAL A 22 -7.88 -5.81 6.39
N ASP A 23 -9.17 -6.09 6.24
CA ASP A 23 -9.66 -6.92 5.14
C ASP A 23 -9.59 -6.21 3.79
N ASP A 24 -9.84 -4.89 3.76
CA ASP A 24 -9.65 -4.07 2.55
C ASP A 24 -8.17 -4.06 2.13
N VAL A 25 -7.25 -3.99 3.10
CA VAL A 25 -5.80 -4.05 2.84
C VAL A 25 -5.37 -5.43 2.37
N LYS A 26 -5.90 -6.53 2.93
CA LYS A 26 -5.64 -7.89 2.43
C LYS A 26 -6.08 -8.03 0.97
N ALA A 27 -7.28 -7.55 0.65
CA ALA A 27 -7.79 -7.57 -0.72
C ALA A 27 -6.93 -6.71 -1.67
N LEU A 28 -6.38 -5.58 -1.20
CA LEU A 28 -5.44 -4.78 -1.98
C LEU A 28 -4.09 -5.50 -2.15
N ALA A 29 -3.57 -6.13 -1.08
CA ALA A 29 -2.33 -6.88 -1.09
C ALA A 29 -2.36 -8.03 -2.10
N GLU A 30 -3.44 -8.80 -2.12
CA GLU A 30 -3.65 -9.84 -3.12
C GLU A 30 -3.64 -9.28 -4.55
N ALA A 31 -4.32 -8.16 -4.77
CA ALA A 31 -4.36 -7.54 -6.09
C ALA A 31 -2.96 -7.13 -6.56
N VAL A 32 -2.19 -6.50 -5.67
CA VAL A 32 -0.84 -5.99 -5.95
C VAL A 32 0.18 -7.10 -6.13
N TRP A 33 0.22 -8.07 -5.22
CA TRP A 33 1.25 -9.10 -5.20
C TRP A 33 1.00 -10.18 -6.24
N TYR A 34 -0.26 -10.53 -6.48
CA TYR A 34 -0.59 -11.75 -7.22
C TYR A 34 -1.40 -11.52 -8.49
N ARG A 35 -2.25 -10.49 -8.54
CA ARG A 35 -3.11 -10.21 -9.71
C ARG A 35 -2.53 -9.15 -10.66
N GLY A 36 -1.29 -8.72 -10.41
CA GLY A 36 -0.59 -7.75 -11.26
C GLY A 36 -1.15 -6.32 -11.18
N TYR A 37 -1.97 -6.01 -10.18
CA TYR A 37 -2.48 -4.65 -10.03
C TYR A 37 -1.35 -3.69 -9.66
N ARG A 38 -1.20 -2.64 -10.46
CA ARG A 38 -0.17 -1.61 -10.28
C ARG A 38 -0.86 -0.23 -10.32
N PRO A 39 -1.16 0.38 -9.15
CA PRO A 39 -1.72 1.73 -9.08
C PRO A 39 -0.94 2.71 -9.95
N THR A 40 -1.62 3.56 -10.70
CA THR A 40 -0.95 4.59 -11.52
C THR A 40 -0.95 5.94 -10.80
N ARG A 41 -0.06 6.84 -11.23
CA ARG A 41 -0.06 8.22 -10.73
C ARG A 41 -1.41 8.91 -10.97
N VAL A 42 -1.99 8.74 -12.15
CA VAL A 42 -3.30 9.30 -12.51
C VAL A 42 -4.40 8.80 -11.57
N GLU A 43 -4.41 7.50 -11.25
CA GLU A 43 -5.37 6.95 -10.29
C GLU A 43 -5.22 7.56 -8.90
N LEU A 44 -3.98 7.80 -8.45
CA LEU A 44 -3.71 8.41 -7.14
C LEU A 44 -4.02 9.91 -7.13
N GLU A 45 -3.80 10.65 -8.21
CA GLU A 45 -4.21 12.06 -8.32
C GLU A 45 -5.73 12.20 -8.30
N GLN A 46 -6.45 11.32 -9.00
CA GLN A 46 -7.92 11.25 -8.93
C GLN A 46 -8.39 10.93 -7.51
N LEU A 47 -7.71 10.01 -6.84
CA LEU A 47 -8.01 9.62 -5.46
C LEU A 47 -7.78 10.79 -4.48
N ARG A 48 -6.67 11.52 -4.64
CA ARG A 48 -6.36 12.74 -3.88
C ARG A 48 -7.46 13.79 -4.00
N GLY A 49 -8.11 13.91 -5.16
CA GLY A 49 -9.20 14.87 -5.38
C GLY A 49 -10.50 14.55 -4.64
N VAL A 50 -10.67 13.33 -4.12
CA VAL A 50 -11.92 12.87 -3.47
C VAL A 50 -11.76 12.39 -2.03
N MET A 51 -10.53 12.40 -1.50
CA MET A 51 -10.20 12.03 -0.12
C MET A 51 -9.68 13.24 0.63
N SER A 52 -9.89 13.26 1.95
CA SER A 52 -9.14 14.16 2.81
C SER A 52 -7.64 13.84 2.74
N ARG A 53 -6.81 14.82 3.15
CA ARG A 53 -5.35 14.66 3.16
C ARG A 53 -4.92 13.42 3.96
N GLU A 54 -5.50 13.24 5.14
CA GLU A 54 -5.17 12.13 6.05
C GLU A 54 -5.58 10.77 5.47
N GLU A 55 -6.78 10.67 4.91
CA GLU A 55 -7.24 9.46 4.23
C GLU A 55 -6.34 9.09 3.04
N PHE A 56 -5.92 10.08 2.26
CA PHE A 56 -5.00 9.86 1.15
C PHE A 56 -3.60 9.43 1.63
N GLN A 57 -3.09 10.03 2.70
CA GLN A 57 -1.85 9.61 3.36
C GLN A 57 -1.93 8.17 3.87
N ARG A 58 -3.08 7.71 4.41
CA ARG A 58 -3.29 6.30 4.78
C ARG A 58 -3.18 5.36 3.58
N ALA A 59 -3.82 5.71 2.46
CA ALA A 59 -3.74 4.91 1.24
C ALA A 59 -2.29 4.80 0.73
N LEU A 60 -1.54 5.91 0.74
CA LEU A 60 -0.12 5.93 0.36
C LEU A 60 0.76 5.13 1.35
N CYS A 61 0.49 5.24 2.65
CA CYS A 61 1.16 4.46 3.70
C CYS A 61 1.00 2.95 3.46
N VAL A 62 -0.21 2.50 3.10
CA VAL A 62 -0.44 1.09 2.76
C VAL A 62 0.32 0.68 1.50
N LEU A 63 0.28 1.49 0.43
CA LEU A 63 1.03 1.18 -0.79
C LEU A 63 2.55 1.08 -0.56
N GLU A 64 3.11 1.99 0.23
CA GLU A 64 4.51 1.94 0.61
C GLU A 64 4.81 0.69 1.45
N LEU A 65 3.94 0.34 2.40
CA LEU A 65 4.07 -0.88 3.19
C LEU A 65 4.04 -2.14 2.31
N LEU A 66 3.09 -2.25 1.38
CA LEU A 66 2.97 -3.40 0.48
C LEU A 66 4.19 -3.58 -0.44
N SER A 67 4.89 -2.48 -0.75
CA SER A 67 6.11 -2.50 -1.57
C SER A 67 7.35 -3.05 -0.85
N GLN A 68 7.32 -3.18 0.48
CA GLN A 68 8.46 -3.60 1.29
C GLN A 68 8.53 -5.12 1.46
N TYR A 69 7.46 -5.84 1.13
CA TYR A 69 7.41 -7.27 1.31
C TYR A 69 8.08 -8.02 0.15
N PRO A 70 8.87 -9.08 0.43
CA PRO A 70 9.55 -9.86 -0.61
C PRO A 70 8.62 -10.50 -1.64
N VAL A 71 7.38 -10.78 -1.26
CA VAL A 71 6.35 -11.34 -2.16
C VAL A 71 5.91 -10.35 -3.25
N CYS A 72 6.14 -9.05 -3.05
CA CYS A 72 5.85 -8.04 -4.05
C CYS A 72 6.90 -8.12 -5.18
N ARG A 73 6.43 -8.32 -6.42
CA ARG A 73 7.30 -8.36 -7.60
C ARG A 73 8.18 -7.10 -7.65
N ARG A 74 9.47 -7.28 -7.93
CA ARG A 74 10.49 -6.21 -7.86
C ARG A 74 10.11 -4.94 -8.64
N GLU A 75 9.53 -5.10 -9.83
CA GLU A 75 9.09 -3.97 -10.65
C GLU A 75 7.89 -3.22 -10.02
N THR A 76 6.91 -3.96 -9.51
CA THR A 76 5.76 -3.39 -8.78
C THR A 76 6.22 -2.69 -7.51
N ALA A 77 7.10 -3.32 -6.73
CA ALA A 77 7.68 -2.72 -5.53
C ALA A 77 8.38 -1.39 -5.85
N ARG A 78 9.28 -1.38 -6.85
CA ARG A 78 9.98 -0.17 -7.29
C ARG A 78 9.01 0.93 -7.71
N HIS A 79 7.96 0.58 -8.45
CA HIS A 79 6.95 1.53 -8.89
C HIS A 79 6.17 2.13 -7.73
N LEU A 80 5.71 1.31 -6.79
CA LEU A 80 5.01 1.79 -5.60
C LEU A 80 5.90 2.71 -4.76
N GLN A 81 7.19 2.40 -4.63
CA GLN A 81 8.15 3.25 -3.94
C GLN A 81 8.37 4.59 -4.67
N GLN A 82 8.41 4.59 -6.00
CA GLN A 82 8.49 5.83 -6.79
C GLN A 82 7.26 6.71 -6.59
N LEU A 83 6.06 6.11 -6.61
CA LEU A 83 4.82 6.83 -6.33
C LEU A 83 4.79 7.37 -4.89
N ALA A 84 5.19 6.56 -3.92
CA ALA A 84 5.27 6.97 -2.52
C ALA A 84 6.20 8.17 -2.37
N ARG A 85 7.42 8.13 -2.95
CA ARG A 85 8.37 9.28 -2.92
C ARG A 85 7.80 10.52 -3.59
N TYR A 86 7.17 10.37 -4.75
CA TYR A 86 6.56 11.47 -5.48
C TYR A 86 5.51 12.20 -4.62
N PHE A 87 4.55 11.46 -4.05
CA PHE A 87 3.50 12.06 -3.23
C PHE A 87 4.00 12.50 -1.85
N HIS A 88 5.05 11.88 -1.31
CA HIS A 88 5.66 12.30 -0.06
C HIS A 88 6.25 13.70 -0.20
N ARG A 89 7.02 13.95 -1.28
CA ARG A 89 7.53 15.30 -1.62
C ARG A 89 6.42 16.31 -1.84
N GLU A 90 5.39 15.95 -2.61
CA GLU A 90 4.23 16.82 -2.88
C GLU A 90 3.45 17.23 -1.63
N LEU A 91 3.29 16.31 -0.67
CA LEU A 91 2.41 16.53 0.48
C LEU A 91 3.16 17.02 1.72
N LEU A 92 4.43 16.67 1.88
CA LEU A 92 5.20 16.90 3.11
C LEU A 92 6.48 17.71 2.86
N GLY A 93 6.81 18.01 1.59
CA GLY A 93 7.92 18.90 1.23
C GLY A 93 9.32 18.34 1.45
N ASN A 94 9.44 17.11 1.96
CA ASN A 94 10.71 16.44 2.27
C ASN A 94 10.72 15.02 1.71
N ASP A 95 11.90 14.44 1.44
CA ASP A 95 12.07 13.02 1.04
C ASP A 95 12.94 12.26 2.05
N ASP A 96 13.12 12.80 3.26
CA ASP A 96 13.98 12.19 4.27
C ASP A 96 13.40 10.84 4.70
N THR A 97 13.89 9.78 4.08
CA THR A 97 13.83 8.45 4.66
C THR A 97 14.59 8.51 5.98
N PRO A 98 13.97 8.14 7.11
CA PRO A 98 14.63 8.28 8.41
C PRO A 98 15.96 7.53 8.39
N VAL A 99 17.05 8.28 8.61
CA VAL A 99 18.45 7.82 8.51
C VAL A 99 18.82 6.90 9.68
N GLN A 100 18.09 6.99 10.81
CA GLN A 100 18.35 6.19 12.01
C GLN A 100 17.04 5.78 12.71
N GLY A 101 16.94 4.51 13.10
CA GLY A 101 15.80 3.93 13.83
C GLY A 101 14.98 2.90 13.03
N ARG A 102 14.04 2.22 13.70
CA ARG A 102 13.11 1.29 13.02
C ARG A 102 12.17 2.08 12.12
N TYR A 103 12.34 1.91 10.81
CA TYR A 103 11.50 2.54 9.81
C TYR A 103 10.00 2.18 10.03
N SER A 104 9.16 3.22 10.09
CA SER A 104 7.71 3.11 10.26
C SER A 104 6.99 3.91 9.16
N PRO A 105 6.25 3.25 8.24
CA PRO A 105 5.46 3.92 7.22
C PRO A 105 4.48 4.94 7.78
N SER A 106 3.72 4.60 8.84
CA SER A 106 2.72 5.52 9.38
C SER A 106 3.35 6.81 9.91
N LYS A 107 4.47 6.71 10.62
CA LYS A 107 5.23 7.88 11.08
C LYS A 107 5.76 8.71 9.91
N ARG A 108 6.28 8.05 8.86
CA ARG A 108 6.78 8.74 7.65
C ARG A 108 5.67 9.58 6.99
N TRP A 109 4.44 9.09 7.02
CA TRP A 109 3.27 9.79 6.46
C TRP A 109 2.58 10.75 7.43
N GLY A 110 3.10 10.92 8.66
CA GLY A 110 2.49 11.77 9.68
C GLY A 110 1.17 11.23 10.24
N LEU A 111 0.98 9.91 10.21
CA LEU A 111 -0.22 9.22 10.69
C LEU A 111 -0.03 8.71 12.12
N ASN A 112 -1.09 8.80 12.92
CA ASN A 112 -1.15 8.22 14.27
C ASN A 112 -1.53 6.73 14.25
N ASP A 113 -1.95 6.21 13.10
CA ASP A 113 -2.34 4.81 12.90
C ASP A 113 -1.19 3.82 13.19
N ALA A 114 -1.51 2.74 13.90
CA ALA A 114 -0.62 1.64 14.18
C ALA A 114 -0.59 0.65 13.01
N THR A 115 0.58 0.47 12.39
CA THR A 115 0.77 -0.52 11.31
C THR A 115 1.07 -1.94 11.83
N GLY A 116 1.26 -2.12 13.14
CA GLY A 116 1.60 -3.42 13.75
C GLY A 116 0.56 -4.51 13.52
N PRO A 117 -0.72 -4.29 13.87
CA PRO A 117 -1.81 -5.25 13.61
C PRO A 117 -1.92 -5.59 12.12
N LEU A 118 -1.78 -4.58 11.26
CA LEU A 118 -1.82 -4.75 9.82
C LEU A 118 -0.70 -5.65 9.30
N ARG A 119 0.54 -5.39 9.74
CA ARG A 119 1.70 -6.23 9.38
C ARG A 119 1.50 -7.68 9.79
N LYS A 120 0.98 -7.92 11.00
CA LYS A 120 0.67 -9.27 11.50
C LYS A 120 -0.40 -9.96 10.67
N ALA A 121 -1.46 -9.24 10.31
CA ALA A 121 -2.56 -9.77 9.50
C ALA A 121 -2.14 -10.11 8.06
N LEU A 122 -1.09 -9.47 7.54
CA LEU A 122 -0.53 -9.74 6.21
C LEU A 122 0.46 -10.91 6.17
N LEU A 123 0.95 -11.41 7.31
CA LEU A 123 1.94 -12.51 7.34
C LEU A 123 1.49 -13.78 6.60
N PRO A 124 0.25 -14.28 6.78
CA PRO A 124 -0.18 -15.51 6.10
C PRO A 124 -0.16 -15.39 4.56
N LEU A 125 -0.42 -14.18 4.05
CA LEU A 125 -0.46 -13.88 2.62
C LEU A 125 0.93 -13.83 1.97
N GLN A 126 2.00 -13.79 2.75
CA GLN A 126 3.40 -13.69 2.26
C GLN A 126 4.06 -15.07 2.07
N THR A 127 3.29 -16.14 2.21
CA THR A 127 3.82 -17.51 2.19
C THR A 127 3.72 -18.13 0.81
N ARG A 128 4.68 -19.00 0.47
CA ARG A 128 4.61 -19.84 -0.73
C ARG A 128 3.34 -20.69 -0.74
N THR A 129 2.97 -21.28 0.40
CA THR A 129 1.73 -22.07 0.57
C THR A 129 0.48 -21.29 0.15
N TYR A 130 0.39 -20.00 0.50
CA TYR A 130 -0.73 -19.17 0.09
C TYR A 130 -0.74 -18.94 -1.43
N ALA A 131 0.40 -18.63 -2.03
CA ALA A 131 0.51 -18.45 -3.48
C ALA A 131 0.15 -19.73 -4.25
N ASP A 132 0.65 -20.89 -3.80
CA ASP A 132 0.36 -22.19 -4.41
C ASP A 132 -1.13 -22.54 -4.30
N ALA A 133 -1.75 -22.32 -3.12
CA ALA A 133 -3.18 -22.58 -2.89
C ALA A 133 -4.12 -21.68 -3.70
N THR A 134 -3.63 -20.54 -4.18
CA THR A 134 -4.40 -19.56 -4.95
C THR A 134 -4.05 -19.55 -6.45
N GLY A 135 -3.17 -20.47 -6.88
CA GLY A 135 -2.71 -20.57 -8.28
C GLY A 135 -1.85 -19.38 -8.72
N HIS A 136 -1.23 -18.67 -7.78
CA HIS A 136 -0.44 -17.48 -8.02
C HIS A 136 1.07 -17.79 -8.04
N GLN A 137 1.83 -17.14 -8.92
CA GLN A 137 3.29 -17.26 -8.93
C GLN A 137 3.90 -16.51 -7.73
N HIS A 138 4.59 -17.21 -6.84
CA HIS A 138 5.35 -16.60 -5.75
C HIS A 138 6.71 -16.10 -6.26
N GLY A 139 7.07 -14.85 -5.95
CA GLY A 139 8.35 -14.24 -6.31
C GLY A 139 9.59 -14.82 -5.59
N LEU A 140 9.47 -15.98 -4.92
CA LEU A 140 10.59 -16.70 -4.30
C LEU A 140 11.10 -17.87 -5.15
N SER A 141 10.63 -18.00 -6.40
CA SER A 141 11.23 -18.97 -7.32
C SER A 141 12.43 -18.33 -8.03
N ALA A 142 13.61 -18.54 -7.46
CA ALA A 142 14.83 -18.77 -8.22
C ALA A 142 15.31 -20.17 -7.84
#